data_AF-A0A7S2GR41-F1
#
_entry.id   AF-A0A7S2GR41-F1
#
_cell.length_a   1.000
_cell.length_b   1.000
_cell.length_c   1.000
_cell.angle_alpha   90.00
_cell.angle_beta   90.00
_cell.angle_gamma   90.00
#
_symmetry.space_group_name_H-M   'P 1'
#
loop_
_entity.id
_entity.type
_entity.pdbx_description
1 polymer ?
#
loop_
_entity_poly.entity_id
_entity_poly.type
_entity_poly.pdbx_seq_one_letter_code
_entity_poly.pdbx_strand_id
1 'polypeptide(L)'
;GATEAALDEAWKNALRSSVVGYENAADAKGGVRPRDVLDEAAFRSSLLAPHNDAFDPSTLHEAQDMSQPLSSYYINSSHNSYLEGNQFSSKASVEMYKRQFLMG
;
A
#
# COMPACT_ATOMS: atom_id res chain seq x y z
N GLY A 1 -26.19 22.47 -0.96
CA GLY A 1 -26.39 23.38 -2.11
C GLY A 1 -25.13 23.48 -2.94
N ALA A 2 -24.27 24.47 -2.67
CA ALA A 2 -23.04 24.70 -3.45
C ALA A 2 -21.86 23.77 -3.09
N THR A 3 -21.81 23.25 -1.85
CA THR A 3 -20.70 22.42 -1.35
C THR A 3 -20.71 21.00 -1.90
N GLU A 4 -21.90 20.42 -2.08
CA GLU A 4 -22.09 19.04 -2.53
C GLU A 4 -21.81 18.89 -4.03
N ALA A 5 -22.27 19.86 -4.85
CA ALA A 5 -21.94 19.92 -6.27
C ALA A 5 -20.44 20.21 -6.53
N ALA A 6 -19.80 20.99 -5.65
CA ALA A 6 -18.36 21.25 -5.75
C ALA A 6 -17.52 20.02 -5.40
N LEU A 7 -17.93 19.24 -4.38
CA LEU A 7 -17.32 17.95 -4.06
C LEU A 7 -17.54 16.94 -5.20
N ASP A 8 -18.74 16.94 -5.80
CA ASP A 8 -19.09 16.06 -6.92
C ASP A 8 -18.22 16.30 -8.17
N GLU A 9 -17.93 17.55 -8.50
CA GLU A 9 -17.02 17.85 -9.61
C GLU A 9 -15.54 17.65 -9.26
N ALA A 10 -15.15 17.83 -7.99
CA ALA A 10 -13.77 17.62 -7.56
C ALA A 10 -13.33 16.16 -7.72
N TRP A 11 -14.15 15.20 -7.27
CA TRP A 11 -13.81 13.78 -7.40
C TRP A 11 -13.84 13.32 -8.87
N LYS A 12 -14.79 13.82 -9.67
CA LYS A 12 -14.83 13.52 -11.11
C LYS A 12 -13.58 14.04 -11.84
N ASN A 13 -13.13 15.25 -11.52
CA ASN A 13 -11.93 15.82 -12.13
C ASN A 13 -10.66 15.09 -11.68
N ALA A 14 -10.57 14.66 -10.42
CA ALA A 14 -9.49 13.80 -9.94
C ALA A 14 -9.47 12.44 -10.67
N LEU A 15 -10.65 11.84 -10.87
CA LEU A 15 -10.81 10.58 -11.58
C LEU A 15 -10.41 10.71 -13.05
N ARG A 16 -10.87 11.75 -13.74
CA ARG A 16 -10.46 12.07 -15.13
C ARG A 16 -8.95 12.27 -15.25
N SER A 17 -8.33 12.97 -14.30
CA SER A 17 -6.87 13.16 -14.30
C SER A 17 -6.10 11.87 -14.11
N SER A 18 -6.63 10.90 -13.34
CA SER A 18 -6.00 9.60 -13.13
C SER A 18 -6.16 8.70 -14.37
N VAL A 19 -7.33 8.72 -15.00
CA VAL A 19 -7.66 7.96 -16.22
C VAL A 19 -6.71 8.29 -17.38
N VAL A 20 -6.39 9.57 -17.60
CA VAL A 20 -5.46 10.04 -18.65
C VAL A 20 -4.06 9.40 -18.55
N GLY A 21 -3.65 8.94 -17.37
CA GLY A 21 -2.38 8.23 -17.16
C GLY A 21 -2.35 6.81 -17.76
N TYR A 22 -3.51 6.15 -17.86
CA TYR A 22 -3.65 4.77 -18.35
C TYR A 22 -4.07 4.69 -19.83
N GLU A 23 -4.49 5.81 -20.42
CA GLU A 23 -4.93 5.90 -21.82
C GLU A 23 -3.79 5.85 -22.86
N ASN A 24 -2.51 5.95 -22.43
CA ASN A 24 -1.34 6.01 -23.34
C ASN A 24 -0.96 4.67 -24.01
N ALA A 25 -1.74 3.61 -23.86
CA ALA A 25 -1.72 2.51 -24.81
C ALA A 25 -2.57 2.93 -26.01
N ALA A 26 -1.93 3.57 -27.00
CA ALA A 26 -2.56 3.88 -28.28
C ALA A 26 -3.29 2.63 -28.80
N ASP A 27 -4.57 2.78 -29.11
CA ASP A 27 -5.29 1.77 -29.85
C ASP A 27 -4.48 1.48 -31.12
N ALA A 28 -4.27 0.20 -31.46
CA ALA A 28 -3.47 -0.20 -32.64
C ALA A 28 -4.02 0.33 -33.98
N LYS A 29 -5.09 1.12 -33.94
CA LYS A 29 -5.84 1.72 -35.06
C LYS A 29 -5.90 3.25 -35.05
N GLY A 30 -5.03 3.95 -34.31
CA GLY A 30 -4.80 5.39 -34.51
C GLY A 30 -5.99 6.33 -34.26
N GLY A 31 -7.06 5.85 -33.61
CA GLY A 31 -8.20 6.67 -33.20
C GLY A 31 -7.96 7.29 -31.82
N VAL A 32 -8.14 8.61 -31.70
CA VAL A 32 -8.13 9.29 -30.41
C VAL A 32 -9.40 8.88 -29.66
N ARG A 33 -9.26 8.12 -28.57
CA ARG A 33 -10.40 7.69 -27.75
C ARG A 33 -10.95 8.86 -26.92
N PRO A 34 -12.26 8.88 -26.61
CA PRO A 34 -12.82 9.86 -25.69
C PRO A 34 -12.13 9.77 -24.33
N ARG A 35 -11.67 10.91 -23.80
CA ARG A 35 -10.86 11.06 -22.57
C ARG A 35 -11.49 10.59 -21.25
N ASP A 36 -12.65 9.96 -21.32
CA ASP A 36 -13.50 9.62 -20.16
C ASP A 36 -13.87 8.12 -20.11
N VAL A 37 -13.22 7.26 -20.90
CA VAL A 37 -13.57 5.82 -20.98
C VAL A 37 -12.34 4.95 -20.82
N LEU A 38 -12.33 4.13 -19.76
CA LEU A 38 -11.36 3.05 -19.56
C LEU A 38 -11.83 1.76 -20.24
N ASP A 39 -10.97 1.14 -21.03
CA ASP A 39 -11.17 -0.25 -21.45
C ASP A 39 -10.83 -1.23 -20.32
N GLU A 40 -11.14 -2.52 -20.51
CA GLU A 40 -10.90 -3.56 -19.51
C GLU A 40 -9.43 -3.63 -19.06
N ALA A 41 -8.49 -3.40 -19.97
CA ALA A 41 -7.07 -3.45 -19.68
C ALA A 41 -6.64 -2.24 -18.84
N ALA A 42 -7.06 -1.04 -19.23
CA ALA A 42 -6.79 0.21 -18.52
C ALA A 42 -7.45 0.21 -17.14
N PHE A 43 -8.66 -0.33 -17.00
CA PHE A 43 -9.33 -0.50 -15.71
C PHE A 43 -8.56 -1.45 -14.79
N ARG A 44 -8.15 -2.62 -15.29
CA ARG A 44 -7.31 -3.55 -14.50
C ARG A 44 -5.98 -2.92 -14.10
N SER A 45 -5.33 -2.20 -15.02
CA SER A 45 -4.08 -1.50 -14.72
C SER A 45 -4.28 -0.40 -13.68
N SER A 46 -5.40 0.31 -13.69
CA SER A 46 -5.74 1.31 -12.67
C SER A 46 -5.97 0.67 -11.29
N LEU A 47 -6.71 -0.45 -11.21
CA LEU A 47 -6.94 -1.14 -9.94
C LEU A 47 -5.65 -1.66 -9.28
N LEU A 48 -4.67 -2.08 -10.09
CA LEU A 48 -3.40 -2.64 -9.63
C LEU A 48 -2.29 -1.60 -9.50
N ALA A 49 -2.59 -0.33 -9.78
CA ALA A 49 -1.57 0.70 -9.77
C ALA A 49 -1.20 1.14 -8.34
N PRO A 50 0.04 1.61 -8.11
CA PRO A 50 0.52 1.98 -6.77
C PRO A 50 -0.28 3.09 -6.07
N HIS A 51 -0.97 3.94 -6.84
CA HIS A 51 -1.81 5.01 -6.29
C HIS A 51 -3.16 4.52 -5.76
N ASN A 52 -3.52 3.27 -6.03
CA ASN A 52 -4.72 2.59 -5.52
C ASN A 52 -4.34 1.52 -4.49
N ASP A 53 -3.25 1.73 -3.75
CA ASP A 53 -2.90 0.90 -2.62
C ASP A 53 -3.89 1.13 -1.46
N ALA A 54 -4.18 0.07 -0.70
CA ALA A 54 -5.01 0.18 0.50
C ALA A 54 -4.33 0.96 1.62
N PHE A 55 -2.98 0.98 1.62
CA PHE A 55 -2.19 1.72 2.58
C PHE A 55 -1.88 3.12 2.04
N ASP A 56 -2.09 4.13 2.88
CA ASP A 56 -1.64 5.49 2.58
C ASP A 56 -0.11 5.55 2.71
N PRO A 57 0.64 5.83 1.62
CA PRO A 57 2.09 5.89 1.67
C PRO A 57 2.64 6.92 2.67
N SER A 58 1.87 7.96 3.00
CA SER A 58 2.27 8.96 4.00
C SER A 58 2.32 8.38 5.41
N THR A 59 1.47 7.40 5.72
CA THR A 59 1.40 6.75 7.03
C THR A 59 2.47 5.68 7.25
N LEU A 60 3.09 5.18 6.16
CA LEU A 60 4.11 4.12 6.23
C LEU A 60 5.40 4.56 6.93
N HIS A 61 5.63 5.87 7.08
CA HIS A 61 6.83 6.44 7.69
C HIS A 61 6.53 7.42 8.83
N GLU A 62 5.31 7.41 9.37
CA GLU A 62 5.02 8.19 10.57
C GLU A 62 5.83 7.66 11.75
N ALA A 63 6.85 8.44 12.14
CA ALA A 63 7.65 8.15 13.31
C ALA A 63 6.82 8.40 14.57
N GLN A 64 6.73 7.40 15.44
CA GLN A 64 6.13 7.53 16.75
C GLN A 64 6.94 8.53 17.60
N ASP A 65 6.27 9.26 18.51
CA ASP A 65 6.95 10.10 19.50
C ASP A 65 7.74 9.23 20.47
N MET A 66 9.07 9.16 20.30
CA MET A 66 9.97 8.35 21.13
C MET A 66 10.42 9.04 22.44
N SER A 67 9.81 10.17 22.83
CA SER A 67 10.16 10.89 24.05
C SER A 67 9.43 10.40 25.32
N GLN A 68 8.36 9.61 25.17
CA GLN A 68 7.61 9.02 26.28
C GLN A 68 8.41 7.90 26.98
N PRO A 69 8.07 7.53 28.23
CA PRO A 69 8.71 6.39 28.92
C PRO A 69 8.50 5.06 28.20
N LEU A 70 9.45 4.13 28.31
CA LEU A 70 9.45 2.83 27.61
C LEU A 70 8.17 1.99 27.80
N SER A 71 7.51 2.12 28.96
CA SER A 71 6.24 1.45 29.27
C SER A 71 5.06 1.93 28.43
N SER A 72 5.23 3.00 27.66
CA SER A 72 4.17 3.61 26.83
C SER A 72 4.11 3.04 25.41
N TYR A 73 5.03 2.13 25.06
CA TYR A 73 5.13 1.56 23.72
C TYR A 73 4.84 0.06 23.73
N TYR A 74 4.25 -0.42 22.64
CA TYR A 74 4.27 -1.84 22.34
C TYR A 74 5.67 -2.22 21.84
N ILE A 75 6.23 -3.28 22.40
CA ILE A 75 7.58 -3.77 22.07
C ILE A 75 7.42 -5.12 21.39
N ASN A 76 7.93 -5.26 20.18
CA ASN A 76 8.03 -6.55 19.52
C ASN A 76 8.95 -7.46 20.35
N SER A 77 8.43 -8.61 20.78
CA SER A 77 9.13 -9.53 21.65
C SER A 77 8.92 -10.96 21.17
N SER A 78 9.94 -11.79 21.34
CA SER A 78 9.89 -13.19 20.95
C SER A 78 10.10 -14.10 22.15
N HIS A 79 9.45 -15.26 22.11
CA HIS A 79 9.58 -16.31 23.11
C HIS A 79 10.27 -17.52 22.48
N ASN A 80 11.21 -18.14 23.19
CA ASN A 80 11.99 -19.28 22.71
C ASN A 80 12.64 -19.03 21.33
N SER A 81 13.32 -17.90 21.23
CA SER A 81 13.89 -17.33 20.01
C SER A 81 14.88 -18.24 19.26
N TYR A 82 15.38 -19.29 19.91
CA TYR A 82 16.28 -20.25 19.29
C TYR A 82 15.56 -21.32 18.46
N LEU A 83 14.26 -21.51 18.64
CA LEU A 83 13.51 -22.58 17.96
C LEU A 83 13.22 -22.23 16.50
N GLU A 84 13.48 -23.17 15.60
CA GLU A 84 13.14 -23.05 14.18
C GLU A 84 11.67 -23.40 13.88
N GLY A 85 10.98 -24.09 14.80
CA GLY A 85 9.62 -24.55 14.60
C GLY A 85 8.89 -24.86 15.91
N ASN A 86 8.23 -26.02 15.97
CA ASN A 86 7.41 -26.41 17.12
C ASN A 86 8.20 -26.58 18.44
N GLN A 87 7.52 -26.46 19.57
CA GLN A 87 8.13 -26.48 20.92
C GLN A 87 8.72 -27.83 21.34
N PHE A 88 8.30 -28.94 20.73
CA PHE A 88 8.59 -30.29 21.23
C PHE A 88 9.70 -31.01 20.47
N SER A 89 9.79 -30.81 19.15
CA SER A 89 10.66 -31.59 18.27
C SER A 89 11.44 -30.78 17.25
N SER A 90 11.25 -29.45 17.20
CA SER A 90 12.04 -28.63 16.27
C SER A 90 13.47 -28.40 16.77
N LYS A 91 14.34 -28.05 15.83
CA LYS A 91 15.75 -27.77 16.11
C LYS A 91 15.91 -26.38 16.72
N ALA A 92 16.96 -26.26 17.53
CA ALA A 92 17.46 -24.97 18.02
C ALA A 92 18.58 -24.47 17.10
N SER A 93 18.58 -23.19 16.76
CA SER A 93 19.58 -22.57 15.90
C SER A 93 19.88 -21.13 16.31
N VAL A 94 21.16 -20.75 16.22
CA VAL A 94 21.62 -19.39 16.50
C VAL A 94 21.16 -18.41 15.41
N GLU A 95 20.94 -18.90 14.19
CA GLU A 95 20.49 -18.06 13.06
C GLU A 95 19.10 -17.47 13.30
N MET A 96 18.28 -18.11 14.14
CA MET A 96 16.95 -17.62 14.49
C MET A 96 16.98 -16.29 15.24
N TYR A 97 18.03 -15.99 16.01
CA TYR A 97 18.21 -14.69 16.64
C TYR A 97 18.44 -13.60 15.59
N LYS A 98 19.30 -13.85 14.59
CA LYS A 98 19.54 -12.89 13.50
C LYS A 98 18.26 -12.62 12.72
N ARG A 99 17.52 -13.68 12.38
CA ARG A 99 16.24 -13.56 11.67
C ARG A 99 15.26 -12.68 12.44
N GLN A 100 15.16 -12.82 13.76
CA GLN A 100 14.23 -12.02 14.55
C GLN A 100 14.60 -10.55 14.58
N PHE A 101 15.88 -10.22 14.76
CA PHE A 101 16.31 -8.81 14.71
C PHE A 101 16.14 -8.18 13.31
N LEU A 102 16.23 -8.98 12.24
CA LEU A 102 15.99 -8.51 10.88
C LEU A 102 14.50 -8.33 10.53
N MET A 103 13.60 -9.08 11.18
CA MET A 103 12.16 -8.96 10.95
C MET A 103 11.58 -7.68 11.53
N GLY A 104 12.21 -7.12 12.58
CA GLY A 104 11.76 -5.89 13.24
C GLY A 104 10.60 -6.15 14.17
#